data_AF-A0A348FVG0-F1
#
_entry.id   AF-A0A348FVG0-F1
#
_cell.length_a   1.000
_cell.length_b   1.000
_cell.length_c   1.000
_cell.angle_alpha   90.00
_cell.angle_beta   90.00
_cell.angle_gamma   90.00
#
_symmetry.space_group_name_H-M   'P 1'
#
loop_
_entity.id
_entity.type
_entity.pdbx_description
1 polymer ?
#
loop_
_entity_poly.entity_id
_entity_poly.type
_entity_poly.pdbx_seq_one_letter_code
_entity_poly.pdbx_strand_id
1 'polypeptide(L)'
;LQFIEKPPGKLRIFEIYPPKPLHSIALGSRIPALREDYKLGRLCGRYFLATVGKLLTEKAPLTRHLVPVVTPESIVIPPAPVANDTLVAEVSDAPQANDPTFNNEDLA
;
A
#
# COMPACT_ATOMS: atom_id res chain seq x y z
N LEU A 1 -22.33 11.52 -15.37
CA LEU A 1 -22.22 10.10 -15.83
C LEU A 1 -22.15 9.94 -17.35
N GLN A 2 -22.53 10.95 -18.17
CA GLN A 2 -22.49 10.88 -19.64
C GLN A 2 -21.18 10.34 -20.25
N PHE A 3 -20.03 10.63 -19.64
CA PHE A 3 -18.73 10.11 -20.11
C PHE A 3 -18.59 8.58 -19.95
N ILE A 4 -19.15 8.01 -18.89
CA ILE A 4 -19.12 6.57 -18.63
C ILE A 4 -20.16 5.84 -19.50
N GLU A 5 -21.34 6.44 -19.67
CA GLU A 5 -22.44 5.88 -20.48
C GLU A 5 -22.18 6.00 -21.98
N LYS A 6 -21.55 7.10 -22.41
CA LYS A 6 -21.16 7.37 -23.80
C LYS A 6 -19.69 7.82 -23.84
N PRO A 7 -18.74 6.87 -23.73
CA PRO A 7 -17.33 7.19 -23.89
C PRO A 7 -17.09 7.80 -25.27
N PRO A 8 -16.38 8.95 -25.37
CA PRO A 8 -15.99 9.50 -26.65
C PRO A 8 -14.93 8.60 -27.32
N GLY A 9 -15.07 8.40 -28.63
CA GLY A 9 -14.08 7.66 -29.42
C GLY A 9 -14.03 6.15 -29.12
N LYS A 10 -12.82 5.57 -29.14
CA LYS A 10 -12.58 4.13 -28.94
C LYS A 10 -11.99 3.86 -27.55
N LEU A 11 -12.74 4.19 -26.50
CA LEU A 11 -12.32 3.93 -25.13
C LEU A 11 -12.96 2.65 -24.59
N ARG A 12 -12.20 1.89 -23.79
CA ARG A 12 -12.69 0.77 -22.99
C ARG A 12 -12.66 1.22 -21.53
N ILE A 13 -13.83 1.29 -20.90
CA ILE A 13 -13.95 1.68 -19.49
C ILE A 13 -14.00 0.43 -18.65
N PHE A 14 -13.16 0.39 -17.61
CA PHE A 14 -13.15 -0.67 -16.61
C PHE A 14 -13.36 -0.06 -15.23
N GLU A 15 -14.32 -0.62 -14.50
CA GLU A 15 -14.50 -0.30 -13.11
C GLU A 15 -13.62 -1.22 -12.26
N ILE A 16 -12.79 -0.61 -11.40
CA ILE A 16 -12.03 -1.33 -10.38
C ILE A 16 -12.63 -0.93 -9.04
N TYR A 17 -13.47 -1.81 -8.49
CA TYR A 17 -14.18 -1.57 -7.25
C TYR A 17 -13.74 -2.57 -6.17
N PRO A 18 -13.48 -2.12 -4.93
CA PRO A 18 -13.16 -3.01 -3.82
C PRO A 18 -14.40 -3.81 -3.39
N PRO A 19 -14.29 -5.10 -3.01
CA PRO A 19 -15.44 -5.90 -2.60
C PRO A 19 -16.07 -5.46 -1.27
N LYS A 20 -15.40 -4.57 -0.52
CA LYS A 20 -15.83 -4.04 0.76
C LYS A 20 -15.82 -2.51 0.71
N PRO A 21 -16.72 -1.84 1.44
CA PRO A 21 -16.66 -0.40 1.63
C PRO A 21 -15.31 0.05 2.19
N LEU A 22 -14.89 1.25 1.81
CA LEU A 22 -13.68 1.88 2.31
C LEU A 22 -13.89 2.34 3.77
N HIS A 23 -12.87 2.15 4.60
CA HIS A 23 -12.85 2.67 5.98
C HIS A 23 -12.46 4.15 6.02
N SER A 24 -11.73 4.60 5.00
CA SER A 24 -11.34 5.98 4.79
C SER A 24 -12.46 6.79 4.14
N ILE A 25 -12.54 8.04 4.58
CA ILE A 25 -13.37 9.13 4.05
C ILE A 25 -12.47 10.21 3.43
N ALA A 26 -13.08 11.11 2.66
CA ALA A 26 -12.40 12.13 1.86
C ALA A 26 -11.44 13.03 2.67
N LEU A 27 -11.79 13.38 3.91
CA LEU A 27 -10.96 14.17 4.81
C LEU A 27 -11.10 13.68 6.25
N GLY A 28 -10.02 13.74 7.04
CA GLY A 28 -10.05 13.39 8.47
C GLY A 28 -9.87 11.89 8.78
N SER A 29 -9.62 11.06 7.76
CA SER A 29 -9.29 9.65 7.97
C SER A 29 -7.99 9.49 8.76
N ARG A 30 -8.01 8.62 9.77
CA ARG A 30 -6.80 8.26 10.51
C ARG A 30 -5.88 7.40 9.62
N ILE A 31 -4.57 7.49 9.87
CA ILE A 31 -3.54 6.73 9.13
C ILE A 31 -3.83 5.22 9.02
N PRO A 32 -4.34 4.51 10.04
CA PRO A 32 -4.67 3.08 9.92
C PRO A 32 -5.70 2.78 8.84
N ALA A 33 -6.81 3.53 8.80
CA ALA A 33 -7.86 3.37 7.80
C ALA A 33 -7.34 3.61 6.38
N LEU A 34 -6.52 4.65 6.20
CA LEU A 34 -5.85 4.93 4.92
C LEU A 34 -4.93 3.80 4.47
N ARG A 35 -4.16 3.21 5.40
CA ARG A 35 -3.24 2.11 5.09
C ARG A 35 -3.99 0.83 4.72
N GLU A 36 -5.11 0.55 5.37
CA GLU A 36 -5.95 -0.61 5.06
C GLU A 36 -6.56 -0.49 3.67
N ASP A 37 -7.17 0.64 3.36
CA ASP A 37 -7.79 0.86 2.06
C ASP A 37 -6.75 0.95 0.94
N TYR A 38 -5.57 1.49 1.21
CA TYR A 38 -4.45 1.45 0.26
C TYR A 38 -4.04 0.00 -0.07
N LYS A 39 -3.95 -0.87 0.94
CA LYS A 39 -3.68 -2.30 0.71
C LYS A 39 -4.78 -2.94 -0.13
N LEU A 40 -6.05 -2.64 0.17
CA LEU A 40 -7.20 -3.13 -0.57
C LEU A 40 -7.17 -2.66 -2.04
N GLY A 41 -6.90 -1.38 -2.28
CA GLY A 41 -6.73 -0.82 -3.62
C GLY A 41 -5.59 -1.49 -4.39
N ARG A 42 -4.44 -1.75 -3.74
CA ARG A 42 -3.34 -2.51 -4.37
C ARG A 42 -3.73 -3.93 -4.75
N LEU A 43 -4.52 -4.61 -3.93
CA LEU A 43 -5.04 -5.95 -4.25
C LEU A 43 -5.98 -5.90 -5.46
N CYS A 44 -6.89 -4.92 -5.50
CA CYS A 44 -7.81 -4.74 -6.63
C CYS A 44 -7.04 -4.49 -7.94
N GLY A 45 -6.02 -3.61 -7.92
CA GLY A 45 -5.18 -3.36 -9.08
C GLY A 45 -4.38 -4.59 -9.53
N ARG A 46 -3.85 -5.38 -8.59
CA ARG A 46 -3.17 -6.65 -8.91
C ARG A 46 -4.11 -7.66 -9.56
N TYR A 47 -5.32 -7.81 -9.02
CA TYR A 47 -6.34 -8.68 -9.57
C TYR A 47 -6.71 -8.24 -11.00
N PHE A 48 -6.97 -6.95 -11.20
CA PHE A 48 -7.24 -6.40 -12.52
C PHE A 48 -6.13 -6.70 -13.53
N LEU A 49 -4.87 -6.45 -13.17
CA LEU A 49 -3.73 -6.72 -14.06
C LEU A 49 -3.56 -8.21 -14.35
N ALA A 50 -3.81 -9.09 -13.38
CA ALA A 50 -3.71 -10.54 -13.55
C ALA A 50 -4.81 -11.10 -14.47
N THR A 51 -6.03 -10.59 -14.34
CA THR A 51 -7.22 -11.10 -15.04
C THR A 51 -7.42 -10.42 -16.40
N VAL A 52 -7.46 -9.09 -16.42
CA VAL A 52 -7.81 -8.29 -17.61
C VAL A 52 -6.56 -7.69 -18.27
N GLY A 53 -5.50 -7.41 -17.51
CA GLY A 53 -4.31 -6.73 -18.03
C GLY A 53 -3.68 -7.41 -19.26
N LYS A 54 -3.70 -8.74 -19.32
CA LYS A 54 -3.20 -9.50 -20.49
C LYS A 54 -4.04 -9.27 -21.76
N LEU A 55 -5.34 -9.02 -21.61
CA LEU A 55 -6.29 -8.75 -22.71
C LEU A 55 -6.19 -7.31 -23.22
N LEU A 56 -5.48 -6.44 -22.50
CA LEU A 56 -5.29 -5.05 -22.89
C LEU A 56 -4.07 -4.86 -23.79
N THR A 57 -3.17 -5.83 -23.85
CA THR A 57 -1.92 -5.72 -24.61
C THR A 57 -2.14 -6.23 -26.03
N GLU A 58 -1.89 -5.41 -27.06
CA GLU A 58 -1.99 -5.83 -28.47
C GLU A 58 -0.98 -6.94 -28.82
N LYS A 59 0.15 -6.96 -28.12
CA LYS A 59 1.22 -7.97 -28.26
C LYS A 59 1.32 -8.77 -26.96
N ALA A 60 1.34 -10.11 -27.06
CA ALA A 60 1.36 -10.99 -25.89
C ALA A 60 2.47 -10.57 -24.89
N PRO A 61 2.17 -10.50 -23.58
CA PRO A 61 3.16 -10.09 -22.59
C PRO A 61 4.33 -11.07 -22.63
N LEU A 62 5.55 -10.54 -22.78
CA LEU A 62 6.78 -11.33 -22.80
C LEU A 62 6.80 -12.23 -21.55
N THR A 63 6.97 -13.52 -21.80
CA THR A 63 7.07 -14.56 -20.77
C THR A 63 8.07 -14.08 -19.72
N ARG A 64 7.59 -13.85 -18.48
CA ARG A 64 8.50 -13.59 -17.38
C ARG A 64 9.44 -14.77 -17.29
N HIS A 65 10.70 -14.56 -17.64
CA HIS A 65 11.75 -15.51 -17.31
C HIS A 65 11.81 -15.51 -15.79
N LEU A 66 11.24 -16.55 -15.17
CA LEU A 66 11.52 -16.85 -13.78
C LEU A 66 13.01 -17.19 -13.77
N VAL A 67 13.84 -16.20 -13.47
CA VAL A 67 15.21 -16.48 -13.04
C VAL A 67 15.04 -17.44 -11.87
N PRO A 68 15.57 -18.68 -11.95
CA PRO A 68 15.56 -19.58 -10.81
C PRO A 68 16.19 -18.81 -9.66
N VAL A 69 15.43 -18.61 -8.58
CA VAL A 69 16.00 -18.09 -7.34
C VAL A 69 17.00 -19.15 -6.91
N VAL A 70 18.27 -18.92 -7.22
CA VAL A 70 19.37 -19.64 -6.58
C VAL A 70 19.23 -19.30 -5.11
N THR A 71 18.70 -20.24 -4.34
CA THR A 71 18.77 -20.22 -2.88
C THR A 71 20.25 -20.13 -2.52
N PRO A 72 20.76 -19.03 -1.94
CA PRO A 72 22.07 -19.09 -1.32
C PRO A 72 21.96 -20.09 -0.17
N GLU A 73 22.85 -21.09 -0.17
CA GLU A 73 22.96 -22.04 0.94
C GLU A 73 23.09 -21.24 2.25
N SER A 74 22.32 -21.68 3.26
CA SER A 74 22.32 -21.08 4.58
C SER A 74 23.70 -21.23 5.22
N ILE A 75 24.57 -20.23 5.03
CA ILE A 75 25.80 -20.11 5.80
C ILE A 75 25.39 -19.81 7.24
N VAL A 76 25.47 -20.83 8.08
CA VAL A 76 25.32 -20.72 9.53
C VAL A 76 26.52 -19.95 10.05
N ILE A 77 26.37 -18.65 10.25
CA ILE A 77 27.37 -17.83 10.94
C ILE A 77 27.18 -18.09 12.45
N PRO A 78 28.18 -18.62 13.18
CA PRO A 78 28.10 -18.73 14.63
C PRO A 78 28.02 -17.32 15.25
N PRO A 79 27.27 -17.13 16.34
CA PRO A 79 27.10 -15.82 16.94
C PRO A 79 28.45 -15.26 17.38
N ALA A 80 28.86 -14.13 16.80
CA ALA A 80 29.98 -13.37 17.29
C ALA A 80 29.65 -12.83 18.70
N PRO A 81 30.60 -12.81 19.64
CA PRO A 81 30.37 -12.21 20.95
C PRO A 81 30.07 -10.72 20.77
N VAL A 82 28.85 -10.32 21.10
CA VAL A 82 28.37 -8.93 21.02
C VAL A 82 28.89 -8.18 22.24
N ALA A 83 29.73 -7.17 22.04
CA ALA A 83 30.31 -6.33 23.09
C ALA A 83 29.38 -5.20 23.59
N ASN A 84 28.06 -5.38 23.47
CA ASN A 84 27.08 -4.39 23.93
C ASN A 84 26.45 -4.85 25.24
N ASP A 85 27.29 -5.02 26.26
CA ASP A 85 26.84 -4.91 27.64
C ASP A 85 27.13 -3.48 28.13
N THR A 86 26.14 -2.90 28.82
CA THR A 86 26.13 -1.58 29.51
C THR A 86 26.02 -0.35 28.59
N LEU A 87 25.04 0.58 28.69
CA LEU A 87 24.17 1.03 29.79
C LEU A 87 22.80 1.48 29.24
N VAL A 88 21.75 1.38 30.06
CA VAL A 88 20.44 2.02 29.83
C VAL A 88 20.66 3.52 29.69
N ALA A 89 20.66 4.03 28.47
CA ALA A 89 20.55 5.46 28.21
C ALA A 89 19.06 5.82 28.33
N GLU A 90 18.74 6.67 29.30
CA GLU A 90 17.41 7.22 29.50
C GLU A 90 16.88 7.80 28.19
N VAL A 91 15.65 7.41 27.85
CA VAL A 91 14.88 8.02 26.77
C VAL A 91 14.61 9.46 27.18
N SER A 92 15.47 10.38 26.75
CA SER A 92 15.22 11.80 26.87
C SER A 92 14.03 12.12 25.98
N ASP A 93 12.93 12.50 26.62
CA ASP A 93 11.66 12.86 26.02
C ASP A 93 11.88 14.03 25.04
N ALA A 94 11.90 13.75 23.74
CA ALA A 94 11.99 14.78 22.72
C ALA A 94 10.61 15.46 22.63
N PRO A 95 10.52 16.80 22.68
CA PRO A 95 9.24 17.48 22.60
C PRO A 95 8.58 17.14 21.25
N GLN A 96 7.51 16.36 21.31
CA GLN A 96 6.63 16.10 20.18
C GLN A 96 6.08 17.45 19.68
N ALA A 97 6.33 17.81 18.42
CA ALA A 97 5.83 19.02 17.79
C ALA A 97 4.32 18.95 17.43
N ASN A 98 3.58 18.03 18.03
CA ASN A 98 2.15 17.89 17.81
C ASN A 98 1.45 18.77 18.85
N ASP A 99 0.85 19.88 18.39
CA ASP A 99 0.00 20.74 19.22
C ASP A 99 -1.26 19.97 19.66
N PRO A 100 -1.47 19.73 20.98
CA PRO A 100 -2.64 19.02 21.47
C PRO A 100 -3.90 19.91 21.58
N THR A 101 -3.85 21.18 21.17
CA THR A 101 -4.89 22.18 21.46
C THR A 101 -6.11 22.13 20.52
N PHE A 102 -6.34 21.03 19.78
CA PHE A 102 -7.58 20.87 19.01
C PHE A 102 -8.75 20.54 19.95
N ASN A 103 -9.37 21.58 20.53
CA ASN A 103 -10.59 21.47 21.30
C ASN A 103 -11.81 21.53 20.36
N ASN A 104 -12.78 20.62 20.57
CA ASN A 104 -14.02 20.51 19.79
C ASN A 104 -15.06 21.61 20.12
N GLU A 105 -14.63 22.83 20.43
CA GLU A 105 -15.52 23.93 20.84
C GLU A 105 -15.90 24.86 19.66
N ASP A 106 -15.37 24.64 18.46
CA ASP A 106 -15.70 25.43 17.25
C ASP A 106 -16.74 24.75 16.33
N LEU A 107 -17.51 23.78 16.84
CA LEU A 107 -18.76 23.35 16.20
C LEU A 107 -19.95 23.93 16.96
N ALA A 108 -20.25 25.21 16.69
CA ALA A 108 -21.54 25.84 16.98
C ALA A 108 -22.02 26.64 15.77
#